data_AF-W8VUD4-F1
#
_entry.id   AF-W8VUD4-F1
#
_cell.length_a   1.000
_cell.length_b   1.000
_cell.length_c   1.000
_cell.angle_alpha   90.00
_cell.angle_beta   90.00
_cell.angle_gamma   90.00
#
_symmetry.space_group_name_H-M   'P 1'
#
loop_
_entity.id
_entity.type
_entity.pdbx_description
1 polymer ?
#
loop_
_entity_poly.entity_id
_entity_poly.type
_entity_poly.pdbx_seq_one_letter_code
_entity_poly.pdbx_strand_id
1 'polypeptide(L)'
;MKFFYTILTSVLVVAFVWLCPSLVTAQADQVTIEGTWNTVADSQNFKNPTFQGAVIDSVTFGKSNFTYYLAADSLAQVAGNYFFDQNELTLYFVEPAADAKRYEVSNLTNDLLVYSNDSESFSFSRTFEPLDVAADEPAAKDFAVDPSKGFGFTFTSLYRGVIGIVFIIGLCFVLSANKKEIDWKLVATGLALQIIFAVSVLKIPAVAFVFDWVSDKVVDFLNVSEAGADFVFGDLIDVNSSLGYIFAFKVLPTIVFFSAFTSLLYYLGILQKVVYGFAWVMSKTMRLSGSESLAAAVNIFIGQTEAPLVVKPYLDKMTKSEMLCLMVGGMATIAGGVLAAFIAFLGGDSDAEKIIFTKHLLTASIMSAPAAIIIAKILYPETDKEKINRKLDISKEKIGSNVLDAISRGTTDGLKLAVNVGAMLLVFTAIMAVLNWMLGDLIGAPTGLNEQIAVWTDDRYTSFSMQYILGNLFAPVAWLIGVPFEDVIAVGQLLGEKTILNEFFAYGSLSTLKNTGVLVNYRSIVISTYALCGFANFASIGIQIGGIGVLAPSQRTVLAKFGIKALIGGTCAALLTATIAGMLFG
;
A
#
# COMPACT_ATOMS: atom_id res chain seq x y z
N MET A 1 4.58 27.07 -4.27
CA MET A 1 3.32 27.70 -4.73
C MET A 1 3.17 27.70 -6.25
N LYS A 2 4.00 28.40 -7.05
CA LYS A 2 3.89 28.36 -8.54
C LYS A 2 3.99 26.95 -9.15
N PHE A 3 4.89 26.10 -8.63
CA PHE A 3 5.03 24.71 -9.08
C PHE A 3 3.80 23.83 -8.74
N PHE A 4 3.22 24.02 -7.55
CA PHE A 4 1.98 23.35 -7.14
C PHE A 4 0.81 23.79 -8.02
N TYR A 5 0.76 25.08 -8.37
CA TYR A 5 -0.22 25.63 -9.30
C TYR A 5 -0.08 25.03 -10.71
N THR A 6 1.16 24.88 -11.21
CA THR A 6 1.45 24.25 -12.51
C THR A 6 1.11 22.77 -12.55
N ILE A 7 1.39 22.01 -11.47
CA ILE A 7 0.97 20.62 -11.37
C ILE A 7 -0.55 20.54 -11.28
N LEU A 8 -1.19 21.32 -10.42
CA LEU A 8 -2.64 21.31 -10.28
C LEU A 8 -3.35 21.68 -11.59
N THR A 9 -2.86 22.68 -12.33
CA THR A 9 -3.40 23.03 -13.65
C THR A 9 -3.11 21.96 -14.71
N SER A 10 -1.94 21.35 -14.71
CA SER A 10 -1.63 20.27 -15.66
C SER A 10 -2.43 18.99 -15.37
N VAL A 11 -2.66 18.68 -14.09
CA VAL A 11 -3.48 17.57 -13.60
C VAL A 11 -4.95 17.81 -13.92
N LEU A 12 -5.45 19.03 -13.68
CA LEU A 12 -6.82 19.41 -14.05
C LEU A 12 -7.03 19.34 -15.57
N VAL A 13 -6.06 19.77 -16.39
CA VAL A 13 -6.16 19.70 -17.85
C VAL A 13 -6.11 18.25 -18.36
N VAL A 14 -5.27 17.39 -17.79
CA VAL A 14 -5.21 15.97 -18.18
C VAL A 14 -6.46 15.21 -17.71
N ALA A 15 -6.97 15.49 -16.50
CA ALA A 15 -8.25 14.96 -16.03
C ALA A 15 -9.39 15.42 -16.94
N PHE A 16 -9.42 16.69 -17.36
CA PHE A 16 -10.45 17.22 -18.25
C PHE A 16 -10.42 16.58 -19.66
N VAL A 17 -9.24 16.19 -20.15
CA VAL A 17 -9.08 15.53 -21.45
C VAL A 17 -9.44 14.04 -21.39
N TRP A 18 -9.31 13.39 -20.22
CA TRP A 18 -9.72 11.99 -19.99
C TRP A 18 -11.18 11.82 -19.54
N LEU A 19 -11.84 12.89 -19.07
CA LEU A 19 -13.26 12.90 -18.67
C LEU A 19 -14.25 12.87 -19.85
N CYS A 20 -13.81 12.53 -21.06
CA CYS A 20 -14.70 12.33 -22.21
C CYS A 20 -15.22 10.88 -22.22
N PRO A 21 -16.52 10.63 -21.99
CA PRO A 21 -17.04 9.29 -21.85
C PRO A 21 -17.08 8.63 -23.22
N SER A 22 -16.26 7.61 -23.43
CA SER A 22 -16.52 6.63 -24.48
C SER A 22 -16.67 5.25 -23.83
N LEU A 23 -17.91 4.76 -23.90
CA LEU A 23 -18.34 3.38 -23.64
C LEU A 23 -18.38 2.93 -22.17
N VAL A 24 -19.34 3.48 -21.44
CA VAL A 24 -20.15 2.66 -20.53
C VAL A 24 -21.59 2.83 -20.99
N THR A 25 -22.15 1.79 -21.60
CA THR A 25 -23.58 1.74 -21.91
C THR A 25 -24.33 1.71 -20.59
N ALA A 26 -25.02 2.81 -20.27
CA ALA A 26 -25.91 2.91 -19.13
C ALA A 26 -27.02 1.84 -19.25
N GLN A 27 -27.03 0.89 -18.33
CA GLN A 27 -28.17 0.04 -18.07
C GLN A 27 -28.94 0.74 -16.94
N ALA A 28 -30.21 1.07 -17.18
CA ALA A 28 -31.01 1.84 -16.24
C ALA A 28 -31.15 1.10 -14.89
N ASP A 29 -30.85 1.79 -13.79
CA ASP A 29 -31.00 1.29 -12.43
C ASP A 29 -32.46 0.93 -12.15
N GLN A 30 -32.73 -0.37 -12.00
CA GLN A 30 -33.96 -0.85 -11.38
C GLN A 30 -33.64 -1.17 -9.92
N VAL A 31 -34.39 -0.58 -8.98
CA VAL A 31 -34.36 -0.98 -7.56
C VAL A 31 -34.71 -2.47 -7.52
N THR A 32 -33.76 -3.30 -7.08
CA THR A 32 -33.93 -4.76 -7.01
C THR A 32 -34.39 -5.17 -5.62
N ILE A 33 -35.20 -6.22 -5.56
CA ILE A 33 -35.66 -6.82 -4.28
C ILE A 33 -34.55 -7.60 -3.56
N GLU A 34 -33.42 -7.84 -4.24
CA GLU A 34 -32.28 -8.61 -3.73
C GLU A 34 -31.64 -7.96 -2.49
N GLY A 35 -31.22 -8.81 -1.55
CA GLY A 35 -30.57 -8.43 -0.29
C GLY A 35 -31.33 -8.93 0.95
N THR A 36 -30.79 -8.59 2.12
CA THR A 36 -31.39 -8.94 3.42
C THR A 36 -32.21 -7.77 3.96
N TRP A 37 -33.41 -8.10 4.46
CA TRP A 37 -34.39 -7.16 4.95
C TRP A 37 -34.86 -7.60 6.34
N ASN A 38 -34.79 -6.70 7.32
CA ASN A 38 -35.16 -6.97 8.71
C ASN A 38 -36.58 -6.51 8.98
N THR A 39 -37.29 -7.18 9.87
CA THR A 39 -38.64 -6.77 10.23
C THR A 39 -38.66 -5.45 10.98
N VAL A 40 -39.63 -4.59 10.64
CA VAL A 40 -39.83 -3.32 11.33
C VAL A 40 -40.74 -3.58 12.53
N ALA A 41 -40.19 -3.57 13.74
CA ALA A 41 -40.97 -3.67 14.95
C ALA A 41 -41.81 -2.39 15.16
N ASP A 42 -43.14 -2.57 15.25
CA ASP A 42 -44.10 -1.60 15.77
C ASP A 42 -44.21 -0.26 15.02
N SER A 43 -45.06 -0.23 13.98
CA SER A 43 -45.60 1.02 13.43
C SER A 43 -47.09 0.87 13.11
N GLN A 44 -47.93 1.04 14.14
CA GLN A 44 -49.35 1.46 14.14
C GLN A 44 -50.37 0.90 13.11
N ASN A 45 -50.03 0.05 12.13
CA ASN A 45 -50.93 -0.47 11.09
C ASN A 45 -50.46 -1.79 10.43
N PHE A 46 -49.29 -2.35 10.78
CA PHE A 46 -48.77 -3.58 10.18
C PHE A 46 -48.68 -4.72 11.21
N LYS A 47 -49.21 -5.90 10.87
CA LYS A 47 -49.03 -7.11 11.68
C LYS A 47 -47.59 -7.62 11.48
N ASN A 48 -46.98 -8.14 12.55
CA ASN A 48 -45.69 -8.81 12.42
C ASN A 48 -45.80 -9.92 11.38
N PRO A 49 -44.87 -9.98 10.41
CA PRO A 49 -44.91 -11.01 9.38
C PRO A 49 -44.85 -12.38 10.05
N THR A 50 -45.81 -13.25 9.75
CA THR A 50 -45.83 -14.61 10.27
C THR A 50 -45.91 -15.61 9.14
N PHE A 51 -45.20 -16.72 9.27
CA PHE A 51 -45.35 -17.89 8.41
C PHE A 51 -45.85 -19.06 9.26
N GLN A 52 -47.03 -19.60 8.92
CA GLN A 52 -47.68 -20.70 9.66
C GLN A 52 -47.76 -20.45 11.19
N GLY A 53 -47.93 -19.20 11.61
CA GLY A 53 -48.06 -18.80 13.02
C GLY A 53 -46.74 -18.47 13.74
N ALA A 54 -45.58 -18.69 13.10
CA ALA A 54 -44.28 -18.26 13.61
C ALA A 54 -43.91 -16.87 13.08
N VAL A 55 -43.35 -16.00 13.92
CA VAL A 55 -42.92 -14.65 13.54
C VAL A 55 -41.64 -14.72 12.70
N ILE A 56 -41.66 -14.05 11.55
CA ILE A 56 -40.49 -13.84 10.70
C ILE A 56 -39.69 -12.69 11.29
N ASP A 57 -38.38 -12.85 11.40
CA ASP A 57 -37.44 -11.86 11.94
C ASP A 57 -36.73 -11.08 10.83
N SER A 58 -36.32 -11.80 9.77
CA SER A 58 -35.74 -11.22 8.55
C SER A 58 -36.01 -12.09 7.32
N VAL A 59 -35.85 -11.49 6.13
CA VAL A 59 -35.90 -12.17 4.83
C VAL A 59 -34.67 -11.82 4.01
N THR A 60 -34.05 -12.82 3.37
CA THR A 60 -33.03 -12.62 2.34
C THR A 60 -33.57 -13.05 0.99
N PHE A 61 -33.47 -12.18 -0.01
CA PHE A 61 -33.70 -12.50 -1.43
C PHE A 61 -32.34 -12.57 -2.15
N GLY A 62 -31.97 -13.76 -2.64
CA GLY A 62 -30.85 -13.93 -3.59
C GLY A 62 -31.34 -13.80 -5.03
N LYS A 63 -30.57 -14.24 -6.03
CA LYS A 63 -30.93 -14.02 -7.46
C LYS A 63 -32.24 -14.69 -7.93
N SER A 64 -32.67 -15.77 -7.27
CA SER A 64 -33.92 -16.48 -7.60
C SER A 64 -34.47 -17.27 -6.41
N ASN A 65 -33.87 -17.12 -5.24
CA ASN A 65 -34.21 -17.83 -4.01
C ASN A 65 -34.48 -16.84 -2.88
N PHE A 66 -35.26 -17.27 -1.91
CA PHE A 66 -35.52 -16.50 -0.71
C PHE A 66 -35.37 -17.39 0.52
N THR A 67 -35.08 -16.75 1.66
CA THR A 67 -35.01 -17.41 2.96
C THR A 67 -35.62 -16.49 4.01
N TYR A 68 -36.64 -16.97 4.71
CA TYR A 68 -37.15 -16.37 5.93
C TYR A 68 -36.45 -16.95 7.14
N TYR A 69 -36.02 -16.09 8.06
CA TYR A 69 -35.50 -16.45 9.37
C TYR A 69 -36.59 -16.24 10.40
N LEU A 70 -36.92 -17.25 11.21
CA LEU A 70 -38.01 -17.19 12.19
C LEU A 70 -37.47 -16.83 13.59
N ALA A 71 -38.15 -15.92 14.30
CA ALA A 71 -37.71 -15.38 15.58
C ALA A 71 -37.69 -16.40 16.75
N ALA A 72 -38.38 -17.54 16.61
CA ALA A 72 -38.56 -18.52 17.70
C ALA A 72 -37.45 -19.58 17.78
N ASP A 73 -36.60 -19.73 16.75
CA ASP A 73 -35.48 -20.67 16.70
C ASP A 73 -34.50 -20.24 15.60
N SER A 74 -33.27 -19.82 15.93
CA SER A 74 -32.30 -19.23 14.99
C SER A 74 -31.79 -20.21 13.91
N LEU A 75 -32.19 -21.48 13.99
CA LEU A 75 -31.91 -22.53 13.00
C LEU A 75 -33.14 -22.89 12.13
N ALA A 76 -34.34 -22.37 12.45
CA ALA A 76 -35.54 -22.62 11.67
C ALA A 76 -35.64 -21.63 10.50
N GLN A 77 -35.31 -22.12 9.30
CA GLN A 77 -35.33 -21.36 8.06
C GLN A 77 -36.48 -21.85 7.16
N VAL A 78 -37.23 -20.91 6.58
CA VAL A 78 -38.18 -21.20 5.52
C VAL A 78 -37.58 -20.75 4.21
N ALA A 79 -37.21 -21.68 3.34
CA ALA A 79 -36.49 -21.41 2.10
C ALA A 79 -37.30 -21.83 0.88
N GLY A 80 -37.04 -21.14 -0.23
CA GLY A 80 -37.74 -21.40 -1.47
C GLY A 80 -37.18 -20.62 -2.65
N ASN A 81 -37.86 -20.73 -3.78
CA ASN A 81 -37.58 -19.91 -4.96
C ASN A 81 -38.59 -18.77 -5.03
N TYR A 82 -38.22 -17.66 -5.65
CA TYR A 82 -39.19 -16.60 -5.94
C TYR A 82 -39.14 -16.15 -7.38
N PHE A 83 -40.24 -15.57 -7.82
CA PHE A 83 -40.35 -14.83 -9.07
C PHE A 83 -40.86 -13.43 -8.74
N PHE A 84 -40.17 -12.41 -9.22
CA PHE A 84 -40.54 -11.02 -9.04
C PHE A 84 -40.58 -10.33 -10.41
N ASP A 85 -41.74 -9.81 -10.78
CA ASP A 85 -41.92 -9.04 -12.01
C ASP A 85 -42.82 -7.83 -11.75
N GLN A 86 -42.32 -6.63 -12.09
CA GLN A 86 -42.91 -5.33 -11.80
C GLN A 86 -43.24 -5.14 -10.31
N ASN A 87 -44.46 -5.49 -9.88
CA ASN A 87 -44.93 -5.41 -8.49
C ASN A 87 -45.49 -6.75 -7.98
N GLU A 88 -45.32 -7.84 -8.73
CA GLU A 88 -45.84 -9.15 -8.36
C GLU A 88 -44.72 -10.04 -7.83
N LEU A 89 -44.82 -10.46 -6.57
CA LEU A 89 -43.89 -11.37 -5.91
C LEU A 89 -44.57 -12.71 -5.67
N THR A 90 -44.08 -13.78 -6.30
CA THR A 90 -44.53 -15.15 -6.06
C THR A 90 -43.44 -15.95 -5.36
N LEU A 91 -43.76 -16.53 -4.20
CA LEU A 91 -42.86 -17.34 -3.38
C LEU A 91 -43.25 -18.82 -3.51
N TYR A 92 -42.29 -19.65 -3.90
CA TYR A 92 -42.40 -21.10 -3.99
C TYR A 92 -41.64 -21.74 -2.84
N PHE A 93 -42.34 -22.20 -1.81
CA PHE A 93 -41.76 -22.77 -0.60
C PHE A 93 -41.24 -24.19 -0.85
N VAL A 94 -39.95 -24.42 -0.59
CA VAL A 94 -39.30 -25.72 -0.77
C VAL A 94 -39.09 -26.39 0.59
N GLU A 95 -38.67 -25.64 1.61
CA GLU A 95 -38.40 -26.14 2.95
C GLU A 95 -38.96 -25.18 4.00
N PRO A 96 -39.97 -25.56 4.82
CA PRO A 96 -40.83 -26.72 4.61
C PRO A 96 -41.69 -26.53 3.34
N ALA A 97 -41.98 -27.64 2.65
CA ALA A 97 -42.83 -27.62 1.46
C ALA A 97 -44.23 -27.07 1.80
N ALA A 98 -44.64 -26.02 1.09
CA ALA A 98 -45.94 -25.38 1.24
C ALA A 98 -46.44 -24.86 -0.12
N ASP A 99 -47.72 -24.54 -0.21
CA ASP A 99 -48.30 -23.97 -1.43
C ASP A 99 -47.65 -22.64 -1.79
N ALA A 100 -47.44 -22.40 -3.09
CA ALA A 100 -46.90 -21.15 -3.56
C ALA A 100 -47.84 -19.99 -3.20
N LYS A 101 -47.27 -18.90 -2.70
CA LYS A 101 -48.02 -17.70 -2.32
C LYS A 101 -47.66 -16.54 -3.23
N ARG A 102 -48.68 -15.78 -3.64
CA ARG A 102 -48.56 -14.59 -4.48
C ARG A 102 -48.84 -13.35 -3.64
N TYR A 103 -48.01 -12.32 -3.81
CA TYR A 103 -48.06 -11.06 -3.11
C TYR A 103 -47.95 -9.90 -4.11
N GLU A 104 -48.60 -8.79 -3.77
CA GLU A 104 -48.43 -7.50 -4.44
C GLU A 104 -47.47 -6.64 -3.62
N VAL A 105 -46.39 -6.19 -4.25
CA VAL A 105 -45.39 -5.27 -3.69
C VAL A 105 -45.93 -3.86 -3.84
N SER A 106 -46.35 -3.28 -2.71
CA SER A 106 -46.93 -1.93 -2.66
C SER A 106 -45.88 -0.84 -2.49
N ASN A 107 -44.70 -1.17 -1.95
CA ASN A 107 -43.59 -0.24 -1.81
C ASN A 107 -42.24 -0.97 -1.88
N LEU A 108 -41.37 -0.54 -2.80
CA LEU A 108 -39.99 -1.03 -2.92
C LEU A 108 -39.06 0.19 -3.10
N THR A 109 -38.29 0.48 -2.07
CA THR A 109 -37.26 1.52 -2.04
C THR A 109 -35.97 0.94 -1.46
N ASN A 110 -34.87 1.70 -1.42
CA ASN A 110 -33.60 1.22 -0.88
C ASN A 110 -33.68 0.77 0.59
N ASP A 111 -34.61 1.35 1.36
CA ASP A 111 -34.66 1.19 2.82
C ASP A 111 -35.94 0.51 3.33
N LEU A 112 -36.93 0.31 2.45
CA LEU A 112 -38.26 -0.21 2.80
C LEU A 112 -38.81 -1.12 1.70
N LEU A 113 -39.25 -2.31 2.10
CA LEU A 113 -39.95 -3.29 1.29
C LEU A 113 -41.29 -3.63 1.95
N VAL A 114 -42.39 -3.40 1.24
CA VAL A 114 -43.74 -3.72 1.69
C VAL A 114 -44.47 -4.54 0.63
N TYR A 115 -44.97 -5.71 1.02
CA TYR A 115 -45.76 -6.58 0.13
C TYR A 115 -46.88 -7.30 0.89
N SER A 116 -48.00 -7.54 0.23
CA SER A 116 -49.22 -8.07 0.85
C SER A 116 -50.09 -8.91 -0.09
N ASN A 117 -50.99 -9.72 0.46
CA ASN A 117 -52.07 -10.42 -0.23
C ASN A 117 -53.40 -10.25 0.55
N ASP A 118 -54.47 -10.91 0.13
CA ASP A 118 -55.81 -10.81 0.75
C ASP A 118 -55.87 -11.21 2.24
N SER A 119 -54.83 -11.88 2.76
CA SER A 119 -54.80 -12.45 4.12
C SER A 119 -53.61 -11.99 4.99
N GLU A 120 -52.50 -11.56 4.38
CA GLU A 120 -51.21 -11.30 5.02
C GLU A 120 -50.58 -10.02 4.45
N SER A 121 -49.91 -9.23 5.30
CA SER A 121 -49.18 -8.03 4.89
C SER A 121 -47.85 -7.99 5.63
N PHE A 122 -46.77 -7.66 4.92
CA PHE A 122 -45.41 -7.72 5.41
C PHE A 122 -44.66 -6.42 5.11
N SER A 123 -43.87 -5.95 6.07
CA SER A 123 -43.05 -4.75 5.98
C SER A 123 -41.66 -5.02 6.55
N PHE A 124 -40.63 -4.71 5.77
CA PHE A 124 -39.24 -4.91 6.14
C PHE A 124 -38.42 -3.65 5.85
N SER A 125 -37.43 -3.38 6.68
CA SER A 125 -36.47 -2.30 6.49
C SER A 125 -35.04 -2.82 6.43
N ARG A 126 -34.22 -2.11 5.68
CA ARG A 126 -32.78 -2.33 5.62
C ARG A 126 -32.12 -1.35 6.60
N THR A 127 -32.10 -1.66 7.90
CA THR A 127 -31.40 -0.85 8.90
C THR A 127 -29.92 -1.21 8.91
N PHE A 128 -29.05 -0.25 8.60
CA PHE A 128 -27.61 -0.36 8.86
C PHE A 128 -27.39 -0.09 10.36
N GLU A 129 -27.49 -1.13 11.20
CA GLU A 129 -26.91 -1.08 12.56
C GLU A 129 -25.70 -2.03 12.63
N PRO A 130 -24.64 -1.64 13.37
CA PRO A 130 -23.42 -2.41 13.47
C PRO A 130 -23.65 -3.68 14.30
N LEU A 131 -23.17 -4.81 13.79
CA LEU A 131 -23.21 -6.10 14.47
C LEU A 131 -22.42 -6.05 15.79
N ASP A 132 -23.14 -6.13 16.92
CA ASP A 132 -22.61 -6.70 18.16
C ASP A 132 -22.57 -8.22 18.00
N VAL A 133 -21.38 -8.77 17.78
CA VAL A 133 -21.15 -10.22 17.69
C VAL A 133 -21.00 -10.76 19.11
N ALA A 134 -22.05 -11.43 19.60
CA ALA A 134 -21.92 -12.37 20.70
C ALA A 134 -20.93 -13.48 20.29
N ALA A 135 -20.01 -13.77 21.20
CA ALA A 135 -18.83 -14.61 21.02
C ALA A 135 -19.12 -15.96 20.35
N ASP A 136 -18.71 -16.08 19.08
CA ASP A 136 -18.07 -17.28 18.58
C ASP A 136 -16.55 -17.12 18.75
N GLU A 137 -15.87 -18.23 19.08
CA GLU A 137 -14.42 -18.31 19.28
C GLU A 137 -13.64 -17.57 18.17
N PRO A 138 -12.47 -16.95 18.48
CA PRO A 138 -11.77 -16.11 17.53
C PRO A 138 -11.29 -16.97 16.36
N ALA A 139 -12.06 -16.95 15.28
CA ALA A 139 -11.60 -17.36 13.96
C ALA A 139 -10.31 -16.59 13.70
N ALA A 140 -9.27 -17.32 13.29
CA ALA A 140 -8.00 -16.73 12.87
C ALA A 140 -8.31 -15.52 11.98
N LYS A 141 -7.65 -14.38 12.22
CA LYS A 141 -7.78 -13.18 11.39
C LYS A 141 -7.43 -13.56 9.95
N ASP A 142 -8.44 -13.97 9.19
CA ASP A 142 -8.30 -14.40 7.82
C ASP A 142 -8.00 -13.16 6.98
N PHE A 143 -7.02 -13.28 6.09
CA PHE A 143 -6.75 -12.25 5.10
C PHE A 143 -8.04 -11.86 4.39
N ALA A 144 -8.32 -10.57 4.27
CA ALA A 144 -9.41 -10.08 3.42
C ALA A 144 -9.32 -10.59 1.96
N VAL A 145 -8.11 -10.95 1.51
CA VAL A 145 -7.86 -11.61 0.24
C VAL A 145 -6.89 -12.78 0.42
N ASP A 146 -7.36 -13.99 0.14
CA ASP A 146 -6.62 -15.25 0.26
C ASP A 146 -5.27 -15.21 -0.51
N PRO A 147 -4.11 -15.26 0.19
CA PRO A 147 -2.79 -15.24 -0.45
C PRO A 147 -2.50 -16.43 -1.37
N SER A 148 -3.25 -17.53 -1.23
CA SER A 148 -3.14 -18.69 -2.13
C SER A 148 -3.79 -18.42 -3.49
N LYS A 149 -4.77 -17.51 -3.56
CA LYS A 149 -5.40 -17.04 -4.80
C LYS A 149 -4.53 -15.97 -5.45
N GLY A 150 -3.77 -16.36 -6.47
CA GLY A 150 -2.84 -15.48 -7.20
C GLY A 150 -1.38 -15.94 -7.15
N PHE A 151 -1.10 -17.05 -6.44
CA PHE A 151 0.19 -17.73 -6.52
C PHE A 151 0.32 -18.47 -7.87
N GLY A 152 0.65 -17.73 -8.92
CA GLY A 152 0.72 -18.25 -10.28
C GLY A 152 1.57 -17.39 -11.19
N PHE A 153 2.08 -17.97 -12.26
CA PHE A 153 2.68 -17.23 -13.36
C PHE A 153 1.76 -17.40 -14.56
N THR A 154 1.16 -16.30 -15.01
CA THR A 154 0.31 -16.31 -16.20
C THR A 154 1.02 -15.61 -17.34
N PHE A 155 0.71 -15.99 -18.58
CA PHE A 155 1.21 -15.23 -19.73
C PHE A 155 0.77 -13.75 -19.63
N THR A 156 -0.42 -13.52 -19.06
CA THR A 156 -0.96 -12.20 -18.77
C THR A 156 -0.11 -11.41 -17.78
N SER A 157 0.31 -12.01 -16.66
CA SER A 157 1.19 -11.32 -15.71
C SER A 157 2.54 -10.99 -16.31
N LEU A 158 3.09 -11.89 -17.14
CA LEU A 158 4.36 -11.68 -17.83
C LEU A 158 4.32 -10.51 -18.82
N TYR A 159 3.43 -10.54 -19.82
CA TYR A 159 3.46 -9.51 -20.87
C TYR A 159 3.13 -8.12 -20.29
N ARG A 160 2.22 -8.04 -19.31
CA ARG A 160 1.90 -6.79 -18.61
C ARG A 160 3.12 -6.23 -17.88
N GLY A 161 3.87 -7.09 -17.19
CA GLY A 161 5.09 -6.65 -16.53
C GLY A 161 6.20 -6.23 -17.50
N VAL A 162 6.33 -6.91 -18.65
CA VAL A 162 7.26 -6.47 -19.71
C VAL A 162 6.88 -5.08 -20.23
N ILE A 163 5.59 -4.81 -20.46
CA ILE A 163 5.10 -3.47 -20.84
C ILE A 163 5.47 -2.45 -19.77
N GLY A 164 5.26 -2.76 -18.49
CA GLY A 164 5.63 -1.87 -17.37
C GLY A 164 7.13 -1.58 -17.32
N ILE A 165 7.98 -2.59 -17.44
CA ILE A 165 9.45 -2.44 -17.47
C ILE A 165 9.87 -1.54 -18.64
N VAL A 166 9.34 -1.80 -19.84
CA VAL A 166 9.63 -1.00 -21.04
C VAL A 166 9.17 0.44 -20.87
N PHE A 167 7.99 0.67 -20.29
CA PHE A 167 7.48 2.00 -20.01
C PHE A 167 8.38 2.76 -19.03
N ILE A 168 8.76 2.14 -17.90
CA ILE A 168 9.60 2.78 -16.88
C ILE A 168 10.99 3.12 -17.44
N ILE A 169 11.62 2.17 -18.15
CA ILE A 169 12.92 2.41 -18.80
C ILE A 169 12.80 3.48 -19.89
N GLY A 170 11.72 3.44 -20.67
CA GLY A 170 11.41 4.43 -21.70
C GLY A 170 11.23 5.83 -21.14
N LEU A 171 10.51 5.97 -20.03
CA LEU A 171 10.34 7.23 -19.31
C LEU A 171 11.69 7.78 -18.84
N CYS A 172 12.52 6.95 -18.21
CA CYS A 172 13.85 7.37 -17.78
C CYS A 172 14.77 7.70 -18.96
N PHE A 173 14.66 6.98 -20.09
CA PHE A 173 15.40 7.26 -21.31
C PHE A 173 15.03 8.63 -21.90
N VAL A 174 13.74 8.97 -21.93
CA VAL A 174 13.26 10.29 -22.38
C VAL A 174 13.81 11.41 -21.49
N LEU A 175 13.85 11.18 -20.17
CA LEU A 175 14.34 12.14 -19.16
C LEU A 175 15.87 12.12 -18.97
N SER A 176 16.59 11.28 -19.72
CA SER A 176 18.03 11.12 -19.61
C SER A 176 18.79 12.38 -20.01
N ALA A 177 19.83 12.72 -19.24
CA ALA A 177 20.73 13.83 -19.57
C ALA A 177 21.59 13.56 -20.82
N ASN A 178 21.92 12.30 -21.10
CA ASN A 178 22.72 11.92 -22.28
C ASN A 178 22.41 10.49 -22.74
N LYS A 179 21.47 10.37 -23.69
CA LYS A 179 20.97 9.09 -24.21
C LYS A 179 22.05 8.19 -24.83
N LYS A 180 23.18 8.76 -25.28
CA LYS A 180 24.25 8.02 -25.97
C LYS A 180 25.22 7.32 -25.00
N GLU A 181 25.34 7.82 -23.77
CA GLU A 181 26.26 7.26 -22.76
C GLU A 181 25.59 6.26 -21.81
N ILE A 182 24.32 5.91 -22.06
CA ILE A 182 23.61 4.89 -21.27
C ILE A 182 24.31 3.53 -21.46
N ASP A 183 24.81 2.94 -20.37
CA ASP A 183 25.38 1.60 -20.38
C ASP A 183 24.25 0.55 -20.32
N TRP A 184 23.80 0.10 -21.49
CA TRP A 184 22.77 -0.93 -21.60
C TRP A 184 23.19 -2.30 -21.04
N LYS A 185 24.50 -2.58 -20.90
CA LYS A 185 24.96 -3.82 -20.25
C LYS A 185 24.71 -3.75 -18.75
N LEU A 186 24.92 -2.58 -18.13
CA LEU A 186 24.57 -2.32 -16.74
C LEU A 186 23.06 -2.43 -16.53
N VAL A 187 22.26 -1.82 -17.41
CA VAL A 187 20.78 -1.91 -17.36
C VAL A 187 20.32 -3.37 -17.43
N ALA A 188 20.80 -4.13 -18.42
CA ALA A 188 20.43 -5.54 -18.59
C ALA A 188 20.88 -6.41 -17.40
N THR A 189 22.10 -6.19 -16.88
CA THR A 189 22.62 -6.96 -15.74
C THR A 189 21.85 -6.64 -14.46
N GLY A 190 21.49 -5.38 -14.24
CA GLY A 190 20.68 -4.98 -13.09
C GLY A 190 19.25 -5.53 -13.13
N LEU A 191 18.63 -5.56 -14.32
CA LEU A 191 17.32 -6.20 -14.50
C LEU A 191 17.40 -7.71 -14.25
N ALA A 192 18.41 -8.37 -14.81
CA ALA A 192 18.65 -9.79 -14.57
C ALA A 192 18.86 -10.08 -13.08
N LEU A 193 19.63 -9.26 -12.36
CA LEU A 193 19.87 -9.42 -10.93
C LEU A 193 18.55 -9.33 -10.13
N GLN A 194 17.70 -8.35 -10.45
CA GLN A 194 16.38 -8.21 -9.79
C GLN A 194 15.46 -9.39 -10.09
N ILE A 195 15.33 -9.80 -11.36
CA ILE A 195 14.45 -10.89 -11.76
C ILE A 195 14.92 -12.21 -11.15
N ILE A 196 16.23 -12.52 -11.23
CA ILE A 196 16.82 -13.73 -10.65
C ILE A 196 16.57 -13.74 -9.15
N PHE A 197 16.81 -12.62 -8.45
CA PHE A 197 16.61 -12.53 -7.01
C PHE A 197 15.12 -12.71 -6.65
N ALA A 198 14.21 -12.01 -7.33
CA ALA A 198 12.78 -12.10 -7.09
C ALA A 198 12.24 -13.52 -7.30
N VAL A 199 12.60 -14.17 -8.42
CA VAL A 199 12.22 -15.57 -8.69
C VAL A 199 12.82 -16.50 -7.65
N SER A 200 14.08 -16.28 -7.25
CA SER A 200 14.72 -17.10 -6.23
C SER A 200 13.96 -17.05 -4.92
N VAL A 201 13.66 -15.85 -4.41
CA VAL A 201 13.01 -15.67 -3.11
C VAL A 201 11.54 -16.07 -3.13
N LEU A 202 10.81 -15.80 -4.22
CA LEU A 202 9.36 -15.95 -4.25
C LEU A 202 8.87 -17.26 -4.87
N LYS A 203 9.71 -17.96 -5.65
CA LYS A 203 9.28 -19.17 -6.40
C LYS A 203 10.13 -20.41 -6.12
N ILE A 204 11.42 -20.28 -5.77
CA ILE A 204 12.26 -21.45 -5.48
C ILE A 204 12.01 -21.91 -4.04
N PRO A 205 11.43 -23.10 -3.79
CA PRO A 205 10.99 -23.49 -2.43
C PRO A 205 12.11 -23.46 -1.38
N ALA A 206 13.32 -23.88 -1.75
CA ALA A 206 14.47 -23.88 -0.84
C ALA A 206 14.89 -22.48 -0.39
N VAL A 207 14.85 -21.49 -1.29
CA VAL A 207 15.22 -20.11 -0.98
C VAL A 207 14.05 -19.38 -0.31
N ALA A 208 12.82 -19.63 -0.76
CA ALA A 208 11.61 -19.14 -0.11
C ALA A 208 11.56 -19.57 1.36
N PHE A 209 11.85 -20.85 1.66
CA PHE A 209 11.94 -21.35 3.03
C PHE A 209 12.95 -20.57 3.89
N VAL A 210 14.13 -20.26 3.34
CA VAL A 210 15.13 -19.44 4.07
C VAL A 210 14.59 -18.03 4.33
N PHE A 211 13.93 -17.41 3.35
CA PHE A 211 13.36 -16.08 3.53
C PHE A 211 12.16 -16.06 4.47
N ASP A 212 11.32 -17.10 4.44
CA ASP A 212 10.23 -17.28 5.40
C ASP A 212 10.79 -17.45 6.81
N TRP A 213 11.86 -18.25 6.99
CA TRP A 213 12.56 -18.37 8.27
C TRP A 213 13.19 -17.05 8.73
N VAL A 214 13.84 -16.29 7.84
CA VAL A 214 14.37 -14.96 8.18
C VAL A 214 13.23 -14.02 8.58
N SER A 215 12.11 -14.06 7.86
CA SER A 215 10.95 -13.20 8.11
C SER A 215 10.30 -13.51 9.45
N ASP A 216 10.13 -14.79 9.76
CA ASP A 216 9.71 -15.29 11.07
C ASP A 216 10.61 -14.76 12.19
N LYS A 217 11.94 -14.87 12.04
CA LYS A 217 12.89 -14.36 13.04
C LYS A 217 12.88 -12.84 13.18
N VAL A 218 12.58 -12.11 12.10
CA VAL A 218 12.38 -10.66 12.17
C VAL A 218 11.09 -10.32 12.93
N VAL A 219 10.01 -11.07 12.73
CA VAL A 219 8.75 -10.90 13.47
C VAL A 219 8.92 -11.25 14.95
N ASP A 220 9.59 -12.37 15.27
CA ASP A 220 9.97 -12.70 16.66
C ASP A 220 10.75 -11.54 17.31
N PHE A 221 11.72 -10.99 16.58
CA PHE A 221 12.53 -9.88 17.08
C PHE A 221 11.70 -8.59 17.28
N LEU A 222 10.73 -8.32 16.41
CA LEU A 222 9.76 -7.24 16.57
C LEU A 222 8.91 -7.44 17.82
N ASN A 223 8.40 -8.66 18.05
CA ASN A 223 7.60 -8.99 19.21
C ASN A 223 8.41 -8.85 20.52
N VAL A 224 9.69 -9.24 20.52
CA VAL A 224 10.59 -9.01 21.68
C VAL A 224 10.81 -7.52 21.94
N SER A 225 10.85 -6.69 20.90
CA SER A 225 11.02 -5.24 21.07
C SER A 225 9.85 -4.57 21.77
N GLU A 226 8.66 -5.19 21.74
CA GLU A 226 7.47 -4.70 22.43
C GLU A 226 7.63 -4.74 23.95
N ALA A 227 8.49 -5.59 24.51
CA ALA A 227 8.74 -5.63 25.96
C ALA A 227 9.21 -4.27 26.50
N GLY A 228 9.93 -3.48 25.69
CA GLY A 228 10.32 -2.13 26.05
C GLY A 228 9.14 -1.14 26.03
N ALA A 229 8.22 -1.30 25.09
CA ALA A 229 7.01 -0.49 25.01
C ALA A 229 6.02 -0.85 26.14
N ASP A 230 5.88 -2.15 26.44
CA ASP A 230 5.05 -2.68 27.53
C ASP A 230 5.49 -2.13 28.88
N PHE A 231 6.80 -2.15 29.16
CA PHE A 231 7.35 -1.58 30.38
C PHE A 231 7.08 -0.07 30.53
N VAL A 232 7.12 0.70 29.43
CA VAL A 232 6.99 2.16 29.48
C VAL A 232 5.53 2.62 29.44
N PHE A 233 4.67 1.93 28.69
CA PHE A 233 3.31 2.36 28.38
C PHE A 233 2.21 1.44 28.94
N GLY A 234 2.55 0.23 29.39
CA GLY A 234 1.60 -0.73 29.98
C GLY A 234 0.40 -1.01 29.08
N ASP A 235 -0.79 -1.01 29.67
CA ASP A 235 -2.06 -1.32 28.99
C ASP A 235 -2.36 -0.45 27.74
N LEU A 236 -1.68 0.67 27.54
CA LEU A 236 -1.81 1.51 26.33
C LEU A 236 -1.30 0.83 25.05
N ILE A 237 -0.54 -0.27 25.16
CA ILE A 237 -0.09 -1.07 24.01
C ILE A 237 -0.93 -2.33 23.79
N ASP A 238 -1.85 -2.65 24.70
CA ASP A 238 -2.71 -3.82 24.60
C ASP A 238 -3.84 -3.55 23.60
N VAL A 239 -3.82 -4.31 22.51
CA VAL A 239 -4.82 -4.24 21.44
C VAL A 239 -6.19 -4.77 21.87
N ASN A 240 -6.24 -5.56 22.96
CA ASN A 240 -7.49 -6.07 23.54
C ASN A 240 -8.06 -5.13 24.60
N SER A 241 -7.35 -4.04 24.93
CA SER A 241 -7.89 -3.00 25.80
C SER A 241 -9.06 -2.28 25.10
N SER A 242 -9.89 -1.58 25.88
CA SER A 242 -11.00 -0.78 25.35
C SER A 242 -10.56 0.33 24.39
N LEU A 243 -9.27 0.69 24.39
CA LEU A 243 -8.70 1.69 23.49
C LEU A 243 -8.28 1.11 22.14
N GLY A 244 -8.22 -0.21 22.01
CA GLY A 244 -7.84 -0.91 20.78
C GLY A 244 -6.41 -0.60 20.33
N TYR A 245 -6.16 -0.72 19.03
CA TYR A 245 -4.84 -0.53 18.44
C TYR A 245 -4.42 0.95 18.42
N ILE A 246 -3.49 1.35 19.31
CA ILE A 246 -2.93 2.71 19.31
C ILE A 246 -1.58 2.75 18.57
N PHE A 247 -1.61 3.26 17.34
CA PHE A 247 -0.42 3.40 16.48
C PHE A 247 0.78 4.05 17.20
N ALA A 248 0.54 5.14 17.95
CA ALA A 248 1.61 5.90 18.60
C ALA A 248 2.38 5.11 19.67
N PHE A 249 1.72 4.18 20.37
CA PHE A 249 2.35 3.37 21.41
C PHE A 249 2.79 1.99 20.91
N LYS A 250 2.18 1.48 19.84
CA LYS A 250 2.54 0.16 19.28
C LYS A 250 3.64 0.24 18.22
N VAL A 251 3.62 1.25 17.34
CA VAL A 251 4.50 1.30 16.16
C VAL A 251 5.71 2.20 16.35
N LEU A 252 5.52 3.39 16.94
CA LEU A 252 6.60 4.37 17.06
C LEU A 252 7.75 3.90 17.98
N PRO A 253 7.53 3.19 19.11
CA PRO A 253 8.63 2.68 19.94
C PRO A 253 9.52 1.69 19.19
N THR A 254 8.94 0.88 18.29
CA THR A 254 9.68 -0.07 17.47
C THR A 254 10.68 0.62 16.55
N ILE A 255 10.35 1.80 16.02
CA ILE A 255 11.27 2.65 15.24
C ILE A 255 12.48 3.06 16.09
N VAL A 256 12.24 3.47 17.35
CA VAL A 256 13.29 3.87 18.28
C VAL A 256 14.23 2.71 18.57
N PHE A 257 13.67 1.55 18.89
CA PHE A 257 14.43 0.34 19.18
C PHE A 257 15.28 -0.12 17.98
N PHE A 258 14.70 -0.21 16.78
CA PHE A 258 15.44 -0.63 15.59
C PHE A 258 16.55 0.35 15.23
N SER A 259 16.37 1.65 15.45
CA SER A 259 17.42 2.64 15.22
C SER A 259 18.60 2.44 16.18
N ALA A 260 18.31 2.19 17.47
CA ALA A 260 19.32 1.86 18.47
C ALA A 260 20.05 0.55 18.13
N PHE A 261 19.31 -0.48 17.72
CA PHE A 261 19.87 -1.78 17.34
C PHE A 261 20.73 -1.70 16.07
N THR A 262 20.27 -0.99 15.05
CA THR A 262 21.04 -0.79 13.81
C THR A 262 22.34 -0.04 14.09
N SER A 263 22.30 0.98 14.97
CA SER A 263 23.49 1.71 15.41
C SER A 263 24.47 0.81 16.17
N LEU A 264 23.96 -0.10 17.01
CA LEU A 264 24.77 -1.12 17.68
C LEU A 264 25.45 -2.06 16.67
N LEU A 265 24.70 -2.61 15.71
CA LEU A 265 25.26 -3.50 14.68
C LEU A 265 26.33 -2.81 13.84
N TYR A 266 26.16 -1.51 13.59
CA TYR A 266 27.16 -0.69 12.92
C TYR A 266 28.39 -0.47 13.81
N TYR A 267 28.24 -0.15 15.10
CA TYR A 267 29.38 -0.04 16.01
C TYR A 267 30.20 -1.34 16.11
N LEU A 268 29.50 -2.49 16.13
CA LEU A 268 30.11 -3.82 16.22
C LEU A 268 30.78 -4.30 14.92
N GLY A 269 30.62 -3.59 13.81
CA GLY A 269 31.20 -4.01 12.53
C GLY A 269 30.41 -5.09 11.80
N ILE A 270 29.24 -5.49 12.31
CA ILE A 270 28.42 -6.56 11.73
C ILE A 270 27.75 -6.05 10.45
N LEU A 271 27.12 -4.88 10.53
CA LEU A 271 26.40 -4.30 9.40
C LEU A 271 27.35 -3.99 8.24
N GLN A 272 28.58 -3.54 8.51
CA GLN A 272 29.60 -3.29 7.50
C GLN A 272 29.99 -4.56 6.73
N LYS A 273 30.06 -5.72 7.39
CA LYS A 273 30.37 -6.99 6.70
C LYS A 273 29.25 -7.40 5.74
N VAL A 274 27.99 -7.26 6.18
CA VAL A 274 26.81 -7.54 5.35
C VAL A 274 26.78 -6.60 4.14
N VAL A 275 26.90 -5.29 4.40
CA VAL A 275 26.95 -4.25 3.36
C VAL A 275 28.09 -4.50 2.37
N TYR A 276 29.28 -4.90 2.83
CA TYR A 276 30.39 -5.24 1.94
C TYR A 276 30.04 -6.36 0.98
N GLY A 277 29.34 -7.41 1.45
CA GLY A 277 28.89 -8.51 0.63
C GLY A 277 27.99 -8.04 -0.52
N PHE A 278 26.95 -7.25 -0.22
CA PHE A 278 26.07 -6.68 -1.23
C PHE A 278 26.81 -5.73 -2.18
N ALA A 279 27.67 -4.85 -1.64
CA ALA A 279 28.46 -3.93 -2.45
C ALA A 279 29.42 -4.66 -3.38
N TRP A 280 30.02 -5.76 -2.94
CA TRP A 280 30.89 -6.61 -3.75
C TRP A 280 30.13 -7.28 -4.89
N VAL A 281 28.95 -7.86 -4.61
CA VAL A 281 28.09 -8.47 -5.65
C VAL A 281 27.71 -7.43 -6.70
N MET A 282 27.23 -6.26 -6.28
CA MET A 282 26.82 -5.18 -7.20
C MET A 282 28.01 -4.61 -7.98
N SER A 283 29.14 -4.35 -7.33
CA SER A 283 30.35 -3.85 -7.99
C SER A 283 30.85 -4.83 -9.05
N LYS A 284 30.86 -6.13 -8.74
CA LYS A 284 31.36 -7.17 -9.65
C LYS A 284 30.43 -7.41 -10.84
N THR A 285 29.12 -7.42 -10.61
CA THR A 285 28.12 -7.70 -11.65
C THR A 285 27.83 -6.46 -12.51
N MET A 286 27.62 -5.29 -11.89
CA MET A 286 27.18 -4.07 -12.57
C MET A 286 28.32 -3.09 -12.95
N ARG A 287 29.58 -3.41 -12.62
CA ARG A 287 30.79 -2.64 -13.02
C ARG A 287 30.86 -1.19 -12.52
N LEU A 288 30.26 -0.94 -11.37
CA LEU A 288 30.14 0.38 -10.72
C LEU A 288 31.42 0.82 -10.00
N SER A 289 31.46 2.09 -9.58
CA SER A 289 32.48 2.56 -8.65
C SER A 289 32.29 1.95 -7.25
N GLY A 290 33.35 1.96 -6.44
CA GLY A 290 33.31 1.43 -5.08
C GLY A 290 32.39 2.25 -4.18
N SER A 291 32.41 3.57 -4.31
CA SER A 291 31.58 4.51 -3.55
C SER A 291 30.09 4.34 -3.86
N GLU A 292 29.71 4.19 -5.14
CA GLU A 292 28.31 3.95 -5.54
C GLU A 292 27.80 2.58 -5.10
N SER A 293 28.62 1.54 -5.27
CA SER A 293 28.24 0.18 -4.86
C SER A 293 28.04 0.11 -3.36
N LEU A 294 28.91 0.79 -2.60
CA LEU A 294 28.79 0.89 -1.15
C LEU A 294 27.55 1.68 -0.76
N ALA A 295 27.32 2.85 -1.36
CA ALA A 295 26.13 3.66 -1.10
C ALA A 295 24.82 2.90 -1.36
N ALA A 296 24.72 2.21 -2.52
CA ALA A 296 23.55 1.41 -2.86
C ALA A 296 23.35 0.25 -1.89
N ALA A 297 24.42 -0.41 -1.44
CA ALA A 297 24.35 -1.51 -0.49
C ALA A 297 23.94 -1.06 0.92
N VAL A 298 24.45 0.10 1.36
CA VAL A 298 24.09 0.67 2.66
C VAL A 298 22.62 1.05 2.70
N ASN A 299 22.10 1.65 1.62
CA ASN A 299 20.70 2.05 1.49
C ASN A 299 19.69 0.89 1.64
N ILE A 300 20.11 -0.38 1.47
CA ILE A 300 19.24 -1.55 1.71
C ILE A 300 18.81 -1.62 3.18
N PHE A 301 19.68 -1.21 4.11
CA PHE A 301 19.49 -1.38 5.55
C PHE A 301 19.29 -0.06 6.28
N ILE A 302 19.91 1.00 5.77
CA ILE A 302 20.02 2.31 6.42
C ILE A 302 19.30 3.36 5.57
N GLY A 303 18.70 4.36 6.21
CA GLY A 303 17.93 5.40 5.54
C GLY A 303 18.77 6.38 4.71
N GLN A 304 18.06 7.21 3.95
CA GLN A 304 18.63 8.19 3.02
C GLN A 304 19.52 9.27 3.66
N THR A 305 19.43 9.46 4.98
CA THR A 305 20.21 10.45 5.74
C THR A 305 21.46 9.87 6.37
N GLU A 306 21.43 8.59 6.75
CA GLU A 306 22.54 7.94 7.45
C GLU A 306 23.43 7.16 6.46
N ALA A 307 22.89 6.65 5.36
CA ALA A 307 23.69 5.98 4.33
C ALA A 307 24.84 6.86 3.76
N PRO A 308 24.64 8.17 3.52
CA PRO A 308 25.71 9.09 3.15
C PRO A 308 26.85 9.19 4.17
N LEU A 309 26.63 8.91 5.47
CA LEU A 309 27.69 8.92 6.48
C LEU A 309 28.74 7.84 6.21
N VAL A 310 28.31 6.67 5.75
CA VAL A 310 29.20 5.53 5.46
C VAL A 310 30.13 5.84 4.29
N VAL A 311 29.66 6.63 3.34
CA VAL A 311 30.40 7.06 2.15
C VAL A 311 30.92 8.50 2.25
N LYS A 312 30.87 9.11 3.44
CA LYS A 312 31.28 10.51 3.70
C LYS A 312 32.66 10.87 3.11
N PRO A 313 33.71 10.03 3.24
CA PRO A 313 35.03 10.36 2.67
C PRO A 313 35.04 10.56 1.14
N TYR A 314 34.02 10.06 0.45
CA TYR A 314 33.90 10.12 -1.01
C TYR A 314 32.94 11.21 -1.49
N LEU A 315 32.00 11.67 -0.65
CA LEU A 315 30.89 12.55 -1.07
C LEU A 315 31.35 13.81 -1.80
N ASP A 316 32.38 14.51 -1.29
CA ASP A 316 32.89 15.73 -1.92
C ASP A 316 33.47 15.49 -3.32
N LYS A 317 33.99 14.29 -3.57
CA LYS A 317 34.66 13.91 -4.82
C LYS A 317 33.77 13.15 -5.80
N MET A 318 32.54 12.82 -5.40
CA MET A 318 31.60 12.10 -6.25
C MET A 318 31.31 12.87 -7.52
N THR A 319 31.24 12.15 -8.65
CA THR A 319 30.74 12.74 -9.90
C THR A 319 29.25 13.09 -9.75
N LYS A 320 28.71 13.83 -10.73
CA LYS A 320 27.26 14.09 -10.78
C LYS A 320 26.43 12.81 -10.96
N SER A 321 26.94 11.83 -11.70
CA SER A 321 26.27 10.53 -11.86
C SER A 321 26.25 9.78 -10.53
N GLU A 322 27.39 9.75 -9.82
CA GLU A 322 27.51 9.14 -8.50
C GLU A 322 26.63 9.81 -7.46
N MET A 323 26.58 11.13 -7.46
CA MET A 323 25.71 11.90 -6.57
C MET A 323 24.23 11.63 -6.86
N LEU A 324 23.81 11.58 -8.12
CA LEU A 324 22.44 11.22 -8.45
C LEU A 324 22.12 9.77 -8.05
N CYS A 325 23.07 8.84 -8.25
CA CYS A 325 22.91 7.45 -7.84
C CYS A 325 22.74 7.30 -6.32
N LEU A 326 23.51 8.04 -5.53
CA LEU A 326 23.35 8.12 -4.07
C LEU A 326 21.95 8.61 -3.69
N MET A 327 21.49 9.72 -4.30
CA MET A 327 20.20 10.33 -4.01
C MET A 327 19.01 9.42 -4.40
N VAL A 328 19.06 8.85 -5.61
CA VAL A 328 18.06 7.90 -6.09
C VAL A 328 18.05 6.64 -5.23
N GLY A 329 19.23 6.13 -4.85
CA GLY A 329 19.37 5.00 -3.93
C GLY A 329 18.65 5.24 -2.60
N GLY A 330 18.85 6.39 -1.98
CA GLY A 330 18.19 6.72 -0.72
C GLY A 330 16.66 6.88 -0.85
N MET A 331 16.15 7.38 -1.97
CA MET A 331 14.71 7.50 -2.22
C MET A 331 14.06 6.17 -2.67
N ALA A 332 14.83 5.26 -3.25
CA ALA A 332 14.33 3.97 -3.74
C ALA A 332 14.17 2.92 -2.64
N THR A 333 14.79 3.12 -1.48
CA THR A 333 14.81 2.16 -0.37
C THR A 333 14.14 2.74 0.87
N ILE A 334 13.97 1.88 1.88
CA ILE A 334 13.47 2.21 3.21
C ILE A 334 14.52 1.82 4.26
N ALA A 335 14.51 2.50 5.40
CA ALA A 335 15.37 2.15 6.53
C ALA A 335 14.81 0.94 7.30
N GLY A 336 15.69 0.13 7.90
CA GLY A 336 15.26 -0.96 8.78
C GLY A 336 14.38 -0.51 9.96
N GLY A 337 14.58 0.72 10.46
CA GLY A 337 13.75 1.29 11.53
C GLY A 337 12.30 1.52 11.15
N VAL A 338 12.02 1.90 9.90
CA VAL A 338 10.66 2.15 9.42
C VAL A 338 10.01 0.91 8.82
N LEU A 339 10.81 -0.06 8.39
CA LEU A 339 10.35 -1.36 7.90
C LEU A 339 9.39 -2.03 8.89
N ALA A 340 9.74 -1.97 10.18
CA ALA A 340 8.92 -2.47 11.27
C ALA A 340 7.49 -1.89 11.28
N ALA A 341 7.35 -0.60 11.01
CA ALA A 341 6.06 0.06 10.96
C ALA A 341 5.21 -0.43 9.79
N PHE A 342 5.82 -0.69 8.63
CA PHE A 342 5.10 -1.20 7.46
C PHE A 342 4.69 -2.66 7.63
N ILE A 343 5.52 -3.47 8.31
CA ILE A 343 5.15 -4.83 8.71
C ILE A 343 3.92 -4.78 9.62
N ALA A 344 3.91 -3.88 10.62
CA ALA A 344 2.77 -3.70 11.51
C ALA A 344 1.51 -3.20 10.77
N PHE A 345 1.64 -2.24 9.85
CA PHE A 345 0.49 -1.78 9.05
C PHE A 345 -0.12 -2.90 8.21
N LEU A 346 0.71 -3.69 7.52
CA LEU A 346 0.20 -4.68 6.58
C LEU A 346 -0.22 -5.98 7.25
N GLY A 347 0.53 -6.44 8.25
CA GLY A 347 0.25 -7.67 8.97
C GLY A 347 -0.71 -7.52 10.15
N GLY A 348 -0.98 -6.29 10.60
CA GLY A 348 -1.82 -6.03 11.77
C GLY A 348 -1.33 -6.84 12.98
N ASP A 349 -2.24 -7.58 13.60
CA ASP A 349 -1.93 -8.44 14.74
C ASP A 349 -1.67 -9.91 14.35
N SER A 350 -1.76 -10.26 13.07
CA SER A 350 -1.55 -11.63 12.62
C SER A 350 -0.08 -11.86 12.28
N ASP A 351 0.60 -12.67 13.10
CA ASP A 351 2.01 -12.98 12.87
C ASP A 351 2.23 -13.69 11.52
N ALA A 352 1.27 -14.51 11.07
CA ALA A 352 1.32 -15.10 9.74
C ALA A 352 1.34 -14.03 8.62
N GLU A 353 0.50 -13.01 8.73
CA GLU A 353 0.51 -11.91 7.77
C GLU A 353 1.79 -11.08 7.87
N LYS A 354 2.24 -10.77 9.08
CA LYS A 354 3.51 -10.04 9.31
C LYS A 354 4.67 -10.78 8.65
N ILE A 355 4.75 -12.11 8.75
CA ILE A 355 5.80 -12.90 8.11
C ILE A 355 5.73 -12.77 6.59
N ILE A 356 4.55 -12.89 6.00
CA ILE A 356 4.34 -12.75 4.55
C ILE A 356 4.79 -11.37 4.06
N PHE A 357 4.33 -10.30 4.71
CA PHE A 357 4.70 -8.94 4.31
C PHE A 357 6.14 -8.59 4.64
N THR A 358 6.72 -9.15 5.71
CA THR A 358 8.15 -9.04 6.01
C THR A 358 8.97 -9.63 4.87
N LYS A 359 8.62 -10.83 4.37
CA LYS A 359 9.30 -11.42 3.20
C LYS A 359 9.26 -10.47 2.00
N HIS A 360 8.09 -9.92 1.71
CA HIS A 360 7.92 -8.99 0.58
C HIS A 360 8.73 -7.70 0.74
N LEU A 361 8.67 -7.05 1.90
CA LEU A 361 9.38 -5.81 2.15
C LEU A 361 10.90 -6.00 2.19
N LEU A 362 11.40 -7.10 2.78
CA LEU A 362 12.83 -7.47 2.72
C LEU A 362 13.29 -7.71 1.28
N THR A 363 12.47 -8.41 0.48
CA THR A 363 12.74 -8.65 -0.93
C THR A 363 12.78 -7.33 -1.71
N ALA A 364 11.80 -6.44 -1.48
CA ALA A 364 11.72 -5.13 -2.10
C ALA A 364 12.96 -4.27 -1.77
N SER A 365 13.37 -4.17 -0.50
CA SER A 365 14.55 -3.40 -0.10
C SER A 365 15.83 -3.87 -0.80
N ILE A 366 16.04 -5.18 -0.94
CA ILE A 366 17.23 -5.72 -1.64
C ILE A 366 17.14 -5.46 -3.15
N MET A 367 15.96 -5.66 -3.77
CA MET A 367 15.76 -5.39 -5.20
C MET A 367 15.89 -3.91 -5.56
N SER A 368 15.54 -3.01 -4.63
CA SER A 368 15.59 -1.57 -4.85
C SER A 368 17.02 -1.05 -5.07
N ALA A 369 18.05 -1.71 -4.55
CA ALA A 369 19.44 -1.29 -4.77
C ALA A 369 19.87 -1.37 -6.26
N PRO A 370 19.79 -2.53 -6.94
CA PRO A 370 20.06 -2.58 -8.38
C PRO A 370 19.03 -1.77 -9.19
N ALA A 371 17.76 -1.68 -8.78
CA ALA A 371 16.78 -0.83 -9.45
C ALA A 371 17.18 0.65 -9.44
N ALA A 372 17.59 1.16 -8.28
CA ALA A 372 18.05 2.53 -8.11
C ALA A 372 19.26 2.84 -9.01
N ILE A 373 20.22 1.92 -9.06
CA ILE A 373 21.40 2.05 -9.92
C ILE A 373 20.99 2.14 -11.39
N ILE A 374 20.15 1.22 -11.88
CA ILE A 374 19.68 1.22 -13.27
C ILE A 374 19.05 2.56 -13.61
N ILE A 375 18.10 3.00 -12.79
CA ILE A 375 17.33 4.22 -13.05
C ILE A 375 18.22 5.45 -12.98
N ALA A 376 19.08 5.57 -11.97
CA ALA A 376 20.01 6.68 -11.84
C ALA A 376 20.97 6.76 -13.04
N LYS A 377 21.51 5.61 -13.48
CA LYS A 377 22.44 5.53 -14.60
C LYS A 377 21.79 5.73 -15.96
N ILE A 378 20.47 5.54 -16.08
CA ILE A 378 19.73 5.98 -17.26
C ILE A 378 19.48 7.49 -17.20
N LEU A 379 19.01 8.03 -16.06
CA LEU A 379 18.65 9.44 -15.91
C LEU A 379 19.86 10.39 -16.01
N TYR A 380 21.03 9.94 -15.55
CA TYR A 380 22.30 10.66 -15.65
C TYR A 380 23.47 9.67 -15.76
N PRO A 381 23.79 9.21 -16.98
CA PRO A 381 24.88 8.26 -17.20
C PRO A 381 26.24 8.84 -16.81
N GLU A 382 27.19 7.97 -16.45
CA GLU A 382 28.56 8.37 -16.13
C GLU A 382 29.35 8.69 -17.41
N THR A 383 29.89 9.90 -17.48
CA THR A 383 30.69 10.37 -18.63
C THR A 383 32.19 10.35 -18.33
N ASP A 384 32.58 10.50 -17.06
CA ASP A 384 33.98 10.62 -16.64
C ASP A 384 34.54 9.25 -16.23
N LYS A 385 34.67 8.33 -17.19
CA LYS A 385 35.08 6.93 -16.95
C LYS A 385 36.43 6.78 -16.25
N GLU A 386 37.33 7.75 -16.41
CA GLU A 386 38.67 7.77 -15.78
C GLU A 386 38.64 8.09 -14.28
N LYS A 387 37.57 8.72 -13.77
CA LYS A 387 37.41 9.05 -12.34
C LYS A 387 36.80 7.92 -11.52
N ILE A 388 36.39 6.81 -12.16
CA ILE A 388 35.75 5.67 -11.49
C ILE A 388 36.77 4.96 -10.60
N ASN A 389 36.77 5.29 -9.31
CA ASN A 389 37.51 4.52 -8.33
C ASN A 389 36.71 3.27 -7.94
N ARG A 390 37.21 2.10 -8.34
CA ARG A 390 36.58 0.80 -8.01
C ARG A 390 37.01 0.21 -6.68
N LYS A 391 37.89 0.88 -5.92
CA LYS A 391 38.27 0.42 -4.58
C LYS A 391 37.06 0.52 -3.66
N LEU A 392 36.61 -0.62 -3.15
CA LEU A 392 35.65 -0.71 -2.07
C LEU A 392 36.40 -0.50 -0.76
N ASP A 393 36.38 0.73 -0.25
CA ASP A 393 36.97 1.05 1.05
C ASP A 393 35.88 1.61 1.96
N ILE A 394 35.56 0.84 3.00
CA ILE A 394 34.48 1.16 3.95
C ILE A 394 35.08 2.05 5.02
N SER A 395 34.42 3.17 5.29
CA SER A 395 34.81 4.01 6.42
C SER A 395 34.88 3.17 7.71
N LYS A 396 36.02 3.22 8.38
CA LYS A 396 36.21 2.62 9.71
C LYS A 396 35.69 3.53 10.83
N GLU A 397 35.09 4.67 10.49
CA GLU A 397 34.44 5.53 11.48
C GLU A 397 33.33 4.76 12.17
N LYS A 398 33.41 4.68 13.50
CA LYS A 398 32.40 4.04 14.34
C LYS A 398 31.34 5.06 14.72
N ILE A 399 30.09 4.60 14.82
CA ILE A 399 29.02 5.37 15.46
C ILE A 399 29.17 5.21 16.96
N GLY A 400 29.64 6.25 17.65
CA GLY A 400 29.86 6.24 19.09
C GLY A 400 31.24 5.72 19.52
N SER A 401 31.60 6.06 20.75
CA SER A 401 32.87 5.71 21.40
C SER A 401 32.87 4.30 21.98
N ASN A 402 31.72 3.85 22.50
CA ASN A 402 31.50 2.53 23.09
C ASN A 402 30.10 2.00 22.75
N VAL A 403 29.81 0.76 23.12
CA VAL A 403 28.52 0.08 22.86
C VAL A 403 27.33 0.89 23.41
N LEU A 404 27.42 1.41 24.63
CA LEU A 404 26.34 2.19 25.25
C LEU A 404 26.14 3.54 24.55
N ASP A 405 27.22 4.20 24.15
CA ASP A 405 27.17 5.44 23.37
C ASP A 405 26.52 5.20 21.99
N ALA A 406 26.86 4.10 21.32
CA ALA A 406 26.24 3.72 20.04
C ALA A 406 24.72 3.50 20.17
N ILE A 407 24.29 2.75 21.19
CA ILE A 407 22.87 2.52 21.49
C ILE A 407 22.17 3.84 21.84
N SER A 408 22.78 4.69 22.68
CA SER A 408 22.19 5.96 23.12
C SER A 408 22.01 6.95 21.96
N ARG A 409 22.99 7.03 21.06
CA ARG A 409 22.90 7.84 19.84
C ARG A 409 21.80 7.32 18.92
N GLY A 410 21.80 6.02 18.64
CA GLY A 410 20.77 5.40 17.81
C GLY A 410 19.36 5.56 18.41
N THR A 411 19.22 5.49 19.74
CA THR A 411 17.96 5.76 20.44
C THR A 411 17.51 7.20 20.22
N THR A 412 18.41 8.18 20.34
CA THR A 412 18.09 9.60 20.13
C THR A 412 17.68 9.88 18.67
N ASP A 413 18.39 9.28 17.71
CA ASP A 413 18.08 9.43 16.30
C ASP A 413 16.76 8.74 15.94
N GLY A 414 16.52 7.54 16.50
CA GLY A 414 15.26 6.82 16.42
C GLY A 414 14.08 7.60 17.02
N LEU A 415 14.26 8.24 18.17
CA LEU A 415 13.23 9.07 18.80
C LEU A 415 12.85 10.26 17.92
N LYS A 416 13.83 10.98 17.37
CA LYS A 416 13.56 12.08 16.43
C LYS A 416 12.80 11.57 15.22
N LEU A 417 13.19 10.43 14.65
CA LEU A 417 12.50 9.80 13.53
C LEU A 417 11.05 9.46 13.89
N ALA A 418 10.83 8.77 15.02
CA ALA A 418 9.51 8.37 15.48
C ALA A 418 8.57 9.55 15.72
N VAL A 419 9.05 10.61 16.40
CA VAL A 419 8.27 11.85 16.62
C VAL A 419 7.95 12.55 15.30
N ASN A 420 8.93 12.63 14.39
CA ASN A 420 8.70 13.21 13.07
C ASN A 420 7.64 12.43 12.29
N VAL A 421 7.69 11.09 12.31
CA VAL A 421 6.69 10.22 11.67
C VAL A 421 5.30 10.45 12.25
N GLY A 422 5.16 10.42 13.58
CA GLY A 422 3.87 10.66 14.25
C GLY A 422 3.30 12.05 13.93
N ALA A 423 4.13 13.09 14.00
CA ALA A 423 3.73 14.45 13.67
C ALA A 423 3.34 14.61 12.19
N MET A 424 4.08 13.99 11.26
CA MET A 424 3.77 14.01 9.83
C MET A 424 2.43 13.33 9.55
N LEU A 425 2.17 12.14 10.12
CA LEU A 425 0.89 11.44 9.95
C LEU A 425 -0.28 12.27 10.48
N LEU A 426 -0.14 12.86 11.66
CA LEU A 426 -1.18 13.74 12.23
C LEU A 426 -1.48 14.92 11.32
N VAL A 427 -0.45 15.67 10.91
CA VAL A 427 -0.61 16.89 10.11
C VAL A 427 -1.12 16.57 8.70
N PHE A 428 -0.56 15.57 8.02
CA PHE A 428 -0.99 15.24 6.66
C PHE A 428 -2.38 14.65 6.60
N THR A 429 -2.80 13.86 7.61
CA THR A 429 -4.19 13.39 7.71
C THR A 429 -5.15 14.57 7.85
N ALA A 430 -4.82 15.55 8.69
CA ALA A 430 -5.63 16.76 8.84
C ALA A 430 -5.65 17.60 7.55
N ILE A 431 -4.52 17.76 6.86
CA ILE A 431 -4.46 18.47 5.57
C ILE A 431 -5.30 17.74 4.51
N MET A 432 -5.24 16.41 4.45
CA MET A 432 -6.07 15.63 3.53
C MET A 432 -7.55 15.79 3.84
N ALA A 433 -7.95 15.80 5.11
CA ALA A 433 -9.33 16.08 5.51
C ALA A 433 -9.78 17.48 5.09
N VAL A 434 -8.93 18.51 5.26
CA VAL A 434 -9.23 19.88 4.80
C VAL A 434 -9.35 19.95 3.28
N LEU A 435 -8.45 19.30 2.53
CA LEU A 435 -8.53 19.24 1.07
C LEU A 435 -9.80 18.52 0.61
N ASN A 436 -10.18 17.43 1.27
CA ASN A 436 -11.41 16.70 0.96
C ASN A 436 -12.65 17.50 1.30
N TRP A 437 -12.65 18.25 2.41
CA TRP A 437 -13.72 19.17 2.73
C TRP A 437 -13.85 20.26 1.66
N MET A 438 -12.75 20.86 1.23
CA MET A 438 -12.77 21.87 0.16
C MET A 438 -13.25 21.30 -1.18
N LEU A 439 -12.81 20.09 -1.55
CA LEU A 439 -13.18 19.46 -2.81
C LEU A 439 -14.61 18.93 -2.78
N GLY A 440 -15.02 18.25 -1.71
CA GLY A 440 -16.32 17.62 -1.58
C GLY A 440 -17.44 18.62 -1.30
N ASP A 441 -17.25 19.53 -0.35
CA ASP A 441 -18.35 20.40 0.11
C ASP A 441 -18.40 21.73 -0.64
N LEU A 442 -17.25 22.33 -0.98
CA LEU A 442 -17.24 23.64 -1.66
C LEU A 442 -17.36 23.53 -3.18
N ILE A 443 -16.89 22.42 -3.76
CA ILE A 443 -16.89 22.22 -5.22
C ILE A 443 -17.84 21.08 -5.58
N GLY A 444 -17.70 19.92 -4.95
CA GLY A 444 -18.38 18.69 -5.31
C GLY A 444 -19.90 18.77 -5.15
N ALA A 445 -20.38 19.15 -3.97
CA ALA A 445 -21.80 19.23 -3.66
C ALA A 445 -22.54 20.30 -4.49
N PRO A 446 -22.04 21.56 -4.65
CA PRO A 446 -22.74 22.56 -5.46
C PRO A 446 -22.77 22.24 -6.95
N THR A 447 -21.83 21.44 -7.46
CA THR A 447 -21.75 21.06 -8.88
C THR A 447 -22.48 19.75 -9.20
N GLY A 448 -22.96 19.03 -8.19
CA GLY A 448 -23.51 17.68 -8.34
C GLY A 448 -22.46 16.62 -8.71
N LEU A 449 -21.17 16.93 -8.52
CA LEU A 449 -20.07 16.01 -8.83
C LEU A 449 -19.96 14.89 -7.81
N ASN A 450 -20.36 15.11 -6.55
CA ASN A 450 -20.30 14.06 -5.53
C ASN A 450 -21.18 12.86 -5.90
N GLU A 451 -22.43 13.13 -6.27
CA GLU A 451 -23.40 12.13 -6.69
C GLU A 451 -22.94 11.43 -7.99
N GLN A 452 -22.39 12.19 -8.95
CA GLN A 452 -21.86 11.60 -10.18
C GLN A 452 -20.67 10.70 -9.92
N ILE A 453 -19.75 11.09 -9.03
CA ILE A 453 -18.57 10.29 -8.68
C ILE A 453 -19.00 9.02 -7.95
N ALA A 454 -19.95 9.11 -7.03
CA ALA A 454 -20.52 7.96 -6.34
C ALA A 454 -21.06 6.93 -7.36
N VAL A 455 -21.88 7.39 -8.32
CA VAL A 455 -22.41 6.53 -9.39
C VAL A 455 -21.31 5.98 -10.30
N TRP A 456 -20.36 6.80 -10.75
CA TRP A 456 -19.30 6.36 -11.67
C TRP A 456 -18.31 5.39 -11.03
N THR A 457 -18.20 5.41 -9.70
CA THR A 457 -17.24 4.59 -8.97
C THR A 457 -17.89 3.45 -8.21
N ASP A 458 -19.20 3.22 -8.38
CA ASP A 458 -19.94 2.19 -7.65
C ASP A 458 -19.77 2.35 -6.13
N ASP A 459 -20.02 3.58 -5.65
CA ASP A 459 -19.88 4.04 -4.26
C ASP A 459 -18.49 3.91 -3.61
N ARG A 460 -17.46 3.54 -4.38
CA ARG A 460 -16.07 3.52 -3.86
C ARG A 460 -15.59 4.88 -3.40
N TYR A 461 -16.07 5.95 -4.05
CA TYR A 461 -15.85 7.33 -3.62
C TYR A 461 -17.19 8.05 -3.54
N THR A 462 -17.59 8.42 -2.33
CA THR A 462 -18.87 9.10 -2.07
C THR A 462 -18.82 10.61 -2.26
N SER A 463 -17.61 11.17 -2.45
CA SER A 463 -17.42 12.60 -2.68
C SER A 463 -16.20 12.88 -3.54
N PHE A 464 -16.19 14.06 -4.17
CA PHE A 464 -15.02 14.58 -4.84
C PHE A 464 -13.90 14.82 -3.83
N SER A 465 -12.89 13.95 -3.86
CA SER A 465 -11.83 13.90 -2.85
C SER A 465 -10.44 13.93 -3.48
N MET A 466 -9.44 14.28 -2.68
CA MET A 466 -8.05 14.23 -3.11
C MET A 466 -7.64 12.80 -3.46
N GLN A 467 -8.16 11.81 -2.73
CA GLN A 467 -7.98 10.39 -3.01
C GLN A 467 -8.48 10.03 -4.41
N TYR A 468 -9.69 10.46 -4.78
CA TYR A 468 -10.25 10.23 -6.11
C TYR A 468 -9.39 10.87 -7.22
N ILE A 469 -8.94 12.12 -7.02
CA ILE A 469 -8.08 12.83 -7.98
C ILE A 469 -6.75 12.08 -8.17
N LEU A 470 -6.10 11.67 -7.08
CA LEU A 470 -4.84 10.94 -7.13
C LEU A 470 -5.01 9.55 -7.74
N GLY A 471 -6.10 8.88 -7.40
CA GLY A 471 -6.52 7.61 -7.99
C GLY A 471 -6.55 7.68 -9.49
N ASN A 472 -7.30 8.63 -10.05
CA ASN A 472 -7.41 8.78 -11.49
C ASN A 472 -6.13 9.28 -12.15
N LEU A 473 -5.37 10.16 -11.50
CA LEU A 473 -4.11 10.69 -12.04
C LEU A 473 -3.04 9.59 -12.20
N PHE A 474 -2.93 8.70 -11.22
CA PHE A 474 -1.92 7.64 -11.21
C PHE A 474 -2.46 6.27 -11.67
N ALA A 475 -3.75 6.14 -11.94
CA ALA A 475 -4.37 4.95 -12.53
C ALA A 475 -3.65 4.43 -13.78
N PRO A 476 -3.25 5.27 -14.78
CA PRO A 476 -2.50 4.79 -15.93
C PRO A 476 -1.16 4.13 -15.54
N VAL A 477 -0.47 4.69 -14.54
CA VAL A 477 0.79 4.14 -14.03
C VAL A 477 0.55 2.83 -13.29
N ALA A 478 -0.48 2.76 -12.42
CA ALA A 478 -0.89 1.54 -11.73
C ALA A 478 -1.21 0.41 -12.73
N TRP A 479 -1.95 0.72 -13.79
CA TRP A 479 -2.26 -0.25 -14.84
C TRP A 479 -0.99 -0.71 -15.59
N LEU A 480 -0.07 0.21 -15.89
CA LEU A 480 1.19 -0.10 -16.60
C LEU A 480 2.11 -1.01 -15.78
N ILE A 481 2.15 -0.89 -14.44
CA ILE A 481 2.95 -1.77 -13.58
C ILE A 481 2.27 -3.13 -13.32
N GLY A 482 1.10 -3.39 -13.90
CA GLY A 482 0.45 -4.70 -13.90
C GLY A 482 -0.71 -4.88 -12.93
N VAL A 483 -1.23 -3.80 -12.33
CA VAL A 483 -2.39 -3.85 -11.42
C VAL A 483 -3.66 -4.29 -12.17
N PRO A 484 -4.42 -5.28 -11.69
CA PRO A 484 -5.77 -5.65 -12.18
C PRO A 484 -6.70 -4.43 -12.28
N PHE A 485 -7.54 -4.39 -13.32
CA PHE A 485 -8.32 -3.18 -13.66
C PHE A 485 -9.24 -2.73 -12.52
N GLU A 486 -9.75 -3.70 -11.76
CA GLU A 486 -10.65 -3.52 -10.62
C GLU A 486 -9.99 -2.70 -9.51
N ASP A 487 -8.67 -2.79 -9.35
CA ASP A 487 -7.91 -2.16 -8.27
C ASP A 487 -7.11 -0.92 -8.73
N VAL A 488 -7.13 -0.61 -10.03
CA VAL A 488 -6.23 0.41 -10.64
C VAL A 488 -6.38 1.78 -9.99
N ILE A 489 -7.61 2.22 -9.71
CA ILE A 489 -7.86 3.55 -9.11
C ILE A 489 -7.39 3.56 -7.65
N ALA A 490 -7.69 2.51 -6.89
CA ALA A 490 -7.25 2.38 -5.50
C ALA A 490 -5.71 2.35 -5.38
N VAL A 491 -5.03 1.58 -6.24
CA VAL A 491 -3.56 1.58 -6.28
C VAL A 491 -3.02 2.92 -6.79
N GLY A 492 -3.67 3.55 -7.76
CA GLY A 492 -3.33 4.91 -8.20
C GLY A 492 -3.34 5.91 -7.04
N GLN A 493 -4.35 5.83 -6.17
CA GLN A 493 -4.46 6.68 -4.98
C GLN A 493 -3.24 6.49 -4.09
N LEU A 494 -2.86 5.24 -3.81
CA LEU A 494 -1.68 4.92 -3.00
C LEU A 494 -0.38 5.49 -3.59
N LEU A 495 -0.19 5.40 -4.90
CA LEU A 495 0.98 5.97 -5.59
C LEU A 495 1.02 7.50 -5.47
N GLY A 496 -0.13 8.16 -5.58
CA GLY A 496 -0.25 9.60 -5.44
C GLY A 496 -0.02 10.06 -4.00
N GLU A 497 -0.65 9.40 -3.03
CA GLU A 497 -0.48 9.66 -1.59
C GLU A 497 1.00 9.54 -1.20
N LYS A 498 1.67 8.48 -1.64
CA LYS A 498 3.11 8.29 -1.43
C LYS A 498 3.92 9.48 -1.94
N THR A 499 3.65 9.89 -3.17
CA THR A 499 4.47 10.89 -3.88
C THR A 499 4.30 12.28 -3.27
N ILE A 500 3.06 12.65 -2.92
CA ILE A 500 2.72 13.99 -2.44
C ILE A 500 2.95 14.12 -0.93
N LEU A 501 2.56 13.10 -0.16
CA LEU A 501 2.63 13.09 1.29
C LEU A 501 3.89 12.33 1.72
N ASN A 502 3.77 11.01 1.87
CA ASN A 502 4.85 10.08 2.16
C ASN A 502 4.32 8.63 2.14
N GLU A 503 5.26 7.69 2.21
CA GLU A 503 5.02 6.25 2.28
C GLU A 503 4.28 5.80 3.55
N PHE A 504 4.44 6.47 4.69
CA PHE A 504 3.72 6.10 5.92
C PHE A 504 2.21 6.29 5.77
N PHE A 505 1.80 7.42 5.19
CA PHE A 505 0.40 7.68 4.90
C PHE A 505 -0.14 6.65 3.90
N ALA A 506 0.59 6.40 2.82
CA ALA A 506 0.20 5.43 1.81
C ALA A 506 0.12 3.98 2.34
N TYR A 507 1.03 3.55 3.23
CA TYR A 507 0.94 2.23 3.86
C TYR A 507 -0.24 2.14 4.85
N GLY A 508 -0.55 3.23 5.56
CA GLY A 508 -1.77 3.33 6.37
C GLY A 508 -3.02 3.15 5.51
N SER A 509 -3.12 3.88 4.40
CA SER A 509 -4.22 3.73 3.42
C SER A 509 -4.25 2.32 2.82
N LEU A 510 -3.11 1.73 2.46
CA LEU A 510 -3.04 0.36 1.93
C LEU A 510 -3.56 -0.65 2.95
N SER A 511 -3.22 -0.49 4.23
CA SER A 511 -3.76 -1.31 5.31
C SER A 511 -5.28 -1.23 5.36
N THR A 512 -5.84 -0.01 5.35
CA THR A 512 -7.30 0.19 5.33
C THR A 512 -7.94 -0.44 4.10
N LEU A 513 -7.45 -0.12 2.89
CA LEU A 513 -8.02 -0.62 1.63
C LEU A 513 -7.94 -2.15 1.49
N LYS A 514 -6.88 -2.76 2.05
CA LYS A 514 -6.76 -4.22 2.18
C LYS A 514 -7.83 -4.75 3.13
N ASN A 515 -7.92 -4.21 4.35
CA ASN A 515 -8.76 -4.78 5.41
C ASN A 515 -10.26 -4.54 5.16
N THR A 516 -10.63 -3.48 4.41
CA THR A 516 -12.03 -3.21 4.03
C THR A 516 -12.46 -3.94 2.74
N GLY A 517 -11.56 -4.71 2.11
CA GLY A 517 -11.87 -5.46 0.89
C GLY A 517 -12.00 -4.61 -0.38
N VAL A 518 -11.57 -3.34 -0.35
CA VAL A 518 -11.57 -2.46 -1.54
C VAL A 518 -10.57 -2.97 -2.58
N LEU A 519 -9.41 -3.47 -2.13
CA LEU A 519 -8.49 -4.21 -2.99
C LEU A 519 -8.96 -5.65 -3.11
N VAL A 520 -9.51 -6.02 -4.27
CA VAL A 520 -10.11 -7.35 -4.48
C VAL A 520 -9.08 -8.40 -4.89
N ASN A 521 -7.89 -7.99 -5.32
CA ASN A 521 -6.86 -8.89 -5.80
C ASN A 521 -5.59 -8.88 -4.94
N TYR A 522 -5.12 -10.05 -4.51
CA TYR A 522 -3.89 -10.20 -3.73
C TYR A 522 -2.66 -9.68 -4.50
N ARG A 523 -2.66 -9.83 -5.83
CA ARG A 523 -1.62 -9.27 -6.69
C ARG A 523 -1.50 -7.75 -6.53
N SER A 524 -2.60 -7.03 -6.38
CA SER A 524 -2.62 -5.58 -6.18
C SER A 524 -2.02 -5.18 -4.84
N ILE A 525 -2.27 -5.98 -3.80
CA ILE A 525 -1.67 -5.80 -2.47
C ILE A 525 -0.14 -6.00 -2.56
N VAL A 526 0.32 -7.05 -3.24
CA VAL A 526 1.76 -7.29 -3.45
C VAL A 526 2.40 -6.18 -4.29
N ILE A 527 1.82 -5.80 -5.43
CA ILE A 527 2.34 -4.71 -6.26
C ILE A 527 2.43 -3.41 -5.47
N SER A 528 1.37 -3.06 -4.72
CA SER A 528 1.36 -1.87 -3.86
C SER A 528 2.43 -1.95 -2.78
N THR A 529 2.63 -3.10 -2.15
CA THR A 529 3.66 -3.31 -1.13
C THR A 529 5.05 -2.93 -1.65
N TYR A 530 5.39 -3.31 -2.89
CA TYR A 530 6.68 -2.98 -3.50
C TYR A 530 6.72 -1.54 -4.02
N ALA A 531 5.63 -1.08 -4.64
CA ALA A 531 5.57 0.26 -5.23
C ALA A 531 5.66 1.36 -4.15
N LEU A 532 5.15 1.09 -2.95
CA LEU A 532 5.23 1.96 -1.78
C LEU A 532 6.58 1.86 -1.05
N CYS A 533 7.35 0.79 -1.26
CA CYS A 533 8.61 0.53 -0.56
C CYS A 533 9.74 1.44 -1.07
N GLY A 534 9.75 2.69 -0.63
CA GLY A 534 10.84 3.65 -0.84
C GLY A 534 10.48 5.06 -0.39
N PHE A 535 11.45 5.85 0.03
CA PHE A 535 11.28 7.23 0.49
C PHE A 535 11.03 8.27 -0.62
N ALA A 536 10.69 7.87 -1.84
CA ALA A 536 10.51 8.79 -2.96
C ALA A 536 9.23 9.66 -2.80
N ASN A 537 9.38 10.84 -2.19
CA ASN A 537 8.34 11.86 -2.01
C ASN A 537 8.94 13.29 -2.01
N PHE A 538 8.11 14.33 -2.09
CA PHE A 538 8.60 15.71 -2.11
C PHE A 538 9.35 16.14 -0.84
N ALA A 539 8.98 15.63 0.34
CA ALA A 539 9.67 15.94 1.59
C ALA A 539 11.11 15.38 1.60
N SER A 540 11.31 14.20 1.02
CA SER A 540 12.62 13.55 0.91
C SER A 540 13.65 14.37 0.12
N ILE A 541 13.21 15.24 -0.80
CA ILE A 541 14.12 16.18 -1.47
C ILE A 541 14.77 17.11 -0.45
N GLY A 542 13.97 17.68 0.46
CA GLY A 542 14.46 18.55 1.53
C GLY A 542 15.35 17.79 2.50
N ILE A 543 14.95 16.57 2.88
CA ILE A 543 15.70 15.69 3.79
C ILE A 543 17.09 15.38 3.22
N GLN A 544 17.20 15.00 1.94
CA GLN A 544 18.50 14.70 1.33
C GLN A 544 19.38 15.94 1.14
N ILE A 545 18.82 17.08 0.72
CA ILE A 545 19.58 18.32 0.58
C ILE A 545 20.13 18.77 1.95
N GLY A 546 19.30 18.64 3.01
CA GLY A 546 19.70 18.95 4.37
C GLY A 546 20.75 17.99 4.91
N GLY A 547 20.48 16.68 4.85
CA GLY A 547 21.36 15.64 5.38
C GLY A 547 22.69 15.55 4.64
N ILE A 548 22.66 15.30 3.33
CA ILE A 548 23.87 15.15 2.52
C ILE A 548 24.61 16.49 2.41
N GLY A 549 23.90 17.61 2.31
CA GLY A 549 24.50 18.94 2.19
C GLY A 549 25.26 19.41 3.43
N VAL A 550 24.98 18.84 4.62
CA VAL A 550 25.80 19.07 5.82
C VAL A 550 27.10 18.26 5.76
N LEU A 551 27.07 17.07 5.17
CA LEU A 551 28.24 16.20 5.04
C LEU A 551 29.19 16.61 3.92
N ALA A 552 28.65 17.15 2.83
CA ALA A 552 29.39 17.66 1.68
C ALA A 552 28.84 19.04 1.25
N PRO A 553 29.21 20.12 1.95
CA PRO A 553 28.72 21.48 1.66
C PRO A 553 28.98 21.92 0.21
N SER A 554 30.11 21.46 -0.37
CA SER A 554 30.50 21.73 -1.75
C SER A 554 29.49 21.21 -2.79
N GLN A 555 28.74 20.16 -2.45
CA GLN A 555 27.79 19.47 -3.33
C GLN A 555 26.36 19.98 -3.19
N ARG A 556 26.07 20.90 -2.26
CA ARG A 556 24.70 21.37 -1.96
C ARG A 556 23.96 21.90 -3.20
N THR A 557 24.66 22.60 -4.09
CA THR A 557 24.09 23.10 -5.36
C THR A 557 23.74 21.96 -6.32
N VAL A 558 24.53 20.89 -6.35
CA VAL A 558 24.26 19.70 -7.18
C VAL A 558 23.04 18.96 -6.64
N LEU A 559 22.98 18.73 -5.32
CA LEU A 559 21.84 18.12 -4.64
C LEU A 559 20.53 18.84 -4.95
N ALA A 560 20.52 20.17 -4.82
CA ALA A 560 19.33 20.98 -5.10
C ALA A 560 18.86 20.87 -6.56
N LYS A 561 19.79 20.84 -7.52
CA LYS A 561 19.46 20.66 -8.95
C LYS A 561 18.92 19.27 -9.26
N PHE A 562 19.36 18.25 -8.51
CA PHE A 562 18.94 16.87 -8.73
C PHE A 562 17.72 16.44 -7.94
N GLY A 563 17.24 17.20 -6.95
CA GLY A 563 16.08 16.84 -6.12
C GLY A 563 14.90 16.21 -6.87
N ILE A 564 14.35 16.90 -7.88
CA ILE A 564 13.22 16.38 -8.67
C ILE A 564 13.61 15.14 -9.51
N LYS A 565 14.82 15.13 -10.08
CA LYS A 565 15.31 13.99 -10.86
C LYS A 565 15.55 12.76 -9.97
N ALA A 566 16.02 12.97 -8.74
CA ALA A 566 16.18 11.93 -7.74
C ALA A 566 14.83 11.37 -7.29
N LEU A 567 13.84 12.24 -7.06
CA LEU A 567 12.46 11.84 -6.74
C LEU A 567 11.89 10.93 -7.84
N ILE A 568 11.92 11.39 -9.10
CA ILE A 568 11.48 10.58 -10.25
C ILE A 568 12.25 9.26 -10.30
N GLY A 569 13.57 9.30 -10.09
CA GLY A 569 14.39 8.10 -10.11
C GLY A 569 14.04 7.09 -9.01
N GLY A 570 13.81 7.55 -7.79
CA GLY A 570 13.39 6.72 -6.67
C GLY A 570 12.01 6.12 -6.88
N THR A 571 11.06 6.90 -7.40
CA THR A 571 9.72 6.42 -7.76
C THR A 571 9.80 5.36 -8.85
N CYS A 572 10.53 5.61 -9.94
CA CYS A 572 10.71 4.64 -11.02
C CYS A 572 11.41 3.35 -10.54
N ALA A 573 12.35 3.44 -9.61
CA ALA A 573 13.00 2.27 -9.02
C ALA A 573 12.01 1.41 -8.23
N ALA A 574 11.16 2.01 -7.38
CA ALA A 574 10.12 1.29 -6.65
C ALA A 574 9.04 0.71 -7.58
N LEU A 575 8.65 1.44 -8.63
CA LEU A 575 7.72 0.93 -9.65
C LEU A 575 8.33 -0.24 -10.44
N LEU A 576 9.65 -0.21 -10.70
CA LEU A 576 10.35 -1.29 -11.40
C LEU A 576 10.36 -2.57 -10.57
N THR A 577 10.67 -2.49 -9.27
CA THR A 577 10.63 -3.65 -8.37
C THR A 577 9.20 -4.19 -8.22
N ALA A 578 8.21 -3.29 -8.13
CA ALA A 578 6.79 -3.66 -8.08
C ALA A 578 6.30 -4.37 -9.34
N THR A 579 6.73 -3.89 -10.51
CA THR A 579 6.39 -4.51 -11.79
C THR A 579 6.97 -5.93 -11.87
N ILE A 580 8.24 -6.12 -11.44
CA ILE A 580 8.88 -7.44 -11.41
C ILE A 580 8.18 -8.38 -10.43
N ALA A 581 7.85 -7.90 -9.22
CA ALA A 581 7.08 -8.69 -8.26
C ALA A 581 5.71 -9.07 -8.84
N GLY A 582 4.99 -8.12 -9.43
CA GLY A 582 3.70 -8.31 -10.07
C GLY A 582 3.71 -9.26 -11.28
N MET A 583 4.86 -9.58 -11.88
CA MET A 583 4.97 -10.62 -12.90
C MET A 583 4.88 -12.03 -12.31
N LEU A 584 5.31 -12.18 -11.05
CA LEU A 584 5.41 -13.46 -10.35
C LEU A 584 4.10 -13.84 -9.64
N PHE A 585 3.12 -12.95 -9.59
CA PHE A 585 1.77 -13.19 -9.08
C PHE A 585 0.80 -12.93 -10.23
N GLY A 586 -0.02 -13.91 -10.57
CA GLY A 586 -0.65 -13.98 -11.89
C GLY A 586 -2.07 -14.47 -11.89
#